data_AF-A0A544YAR5-F1
#
_entry.id   AF-A0A544YAR5-F1
#
_cell.length_a   1.000
_cell.length_b   1.000
_cell.length_c   1.000
_cell.angle_alpha   90.00
_cell.angle_beta   90.00
_cell.angle_gamma   90.00
#
_symmetry.space_group_name_H-M   'P 1'
#
loop_
_entity.id
_entity.type
_entity.pdbx_description
1 polymer ?
#
loop_
_entity_poly.entity_id
_entity_poly.type
_entity_poly.pdbx_seq_one_letter_code
_entity_poly.pdbx_strand_id
1 'polypeptide(L)'
;MRDVVRAAVTAEELGFAWYTVGEHHFGERDVIPSPVVILAAIAERTSSIRLATGTTLVANRDPVLVAEDYALLSDGRLELIAGGSFFPEPYAVFGQEPDSAPWAGNLTEDGFFLPPERLRLRYRELGVDDGTEVAVYCGSGVTACHDLLALELAGVGSAALYPGSWSAWSADPRRPAVRGERPWPHDQEEARA
;
A
#
# COMPACT_ATOMS: atom_id res chain seq x y z
N MET A 1 3.83 5.52 19.69
CA MET A 1 4.52 6.80 19.37
C MET A 1 5.88 6.93 20.06
N ARG A 2 5.98 7.05 21.39
CA ARG A 2 7.26 7.29 22.08
C ARG A 2 8.34 6.24 21.77
N ASP A 3 7.95 4.97 21.71
CA ASP A 3 8.89 3.88 21.43
C ASP A 3 9.40 3.93 19.99
N VAL A 4 8.56 4.30 19.03
CA VAL A 4 8.94 4.50 17.61
C VAL A 4 9.97 5.63 17.49
N VAL A 5 9.71 6.78 18.14
CA VAL A 5 10.67 7.90 18.15
C VAL A 5 11.98 7.50 18.80
N ARG A 6 11.94 6.79 19.93
CA ARG A 6 13.15 6.29 20.61
C ARG A 6 13.95 5.34 19.71
N ALA A 7 13.27 4.42 19.04
CA ALA A 7 13.90 3.49 18.11
C ALA A 7 14.58 4.22 16.95
N ALA A 8 13.98 5.28 16.42
CA ALA A 8 14.59 6.10 15.36
C ALA A 8 15.86 6.83 15.84
N VAL A 9 15.85 7.39 17.05
CA VAL A 9 17.05 8.01 17.64
C VAL A 9 18.15 6.98 17.83
N THR A 10 17.83 5.80 18.39
CA THR A 10 18.81 4.71 18.53
C THR A 10 19.31 4.21 17.17
N ALA A 11 18.46 4.15 16.14
CA ALA A 11 18.88 3.80 14.79
C ALA A 11 19.91 4.81 14.24
N GLU A 12 19.70 6.12 14.45
CA GLU A 12 20.68 7.14 14.09
C GLU A 12 22.00 6.98 14.86
N GLU A 13 21.94 6.79 16.18
CA GLU A 13 23.13 6.59 17.03
C GLU A 13 23.96 5.37 16.61
N LEU A 14 23.30 4.34 16.08
CA LEU A 14 23.92 3.13 15.55
C LEU A 14 24.39 3.25 14.09
N GLY A 15 24.15 4.40 13.44
CA GLY A 15 24.60 4.67 12.08
C GLY A 15 23.73 4.06 10.97
N PHE A 16 22.46 3.75 11.25
CA PHE A 16 21.52 3.35 10.20
C PHE A 16 21.28 4.52 9.25
N ALA A 17 21.20 4.21 7.95
CA ALA A 17 21.07 5.25 6.92
C ALA A 17 19.63 5.79 6.81
N TRP A 18 18.62 4.96 7.09
CA TRP A 18 17.20 5.28 6.90
C TRP A 18 16.35 4.73 8.03
N TYR A 19 15.27 5.44 8.35
CA TYR A 19 14.20 4.98 9.22
C TYR A 19 12.84 5.18 8.55
N THR A 20 12.05 4.12 8.47
CA THR A 20 10.81 4.09 7.71
C THR A 20 9.61 3.90 8.63
N VAL A 21 8.56 4.72 8.42
CA VAL A 21 7.29 4.62 9.16
C VAL A 21 6.17 4.21 8.22
N GLY A 22 5.56 3.05 8.44
CA GLY A 22 4.40 2.59 7.67
C GLY A 22 3.13 3.38 8.00
N GLU A 23 2.20 3.45 7.04
CA GLU A 23 0.85 3.95 7.27
C GLU A 23 -0.12 2.77 7.33
N HIS A 24 -0.73 2.57 8.49
CA HIS A 24 -1.76 1.55 8.69
C HIS A 24 -2.93 2.17 9.45
N HIS A 25 -4.14 1.91 8.94
CA HIS A 25 -5.39 2.32 9.57
C HIS A 25 -6.17 1.06 9.90
N PHE A 26 -6.88 1.11 11.03
CA PHE A 26 -7.77 0.05 11.50
C PHE A 26 -7.00 -1.24 11.86
N GLY A 27 -7.32 -1.86 13.00
CA GLY A 27 -6.65 -3.07 13.49
C GLY A 27 -6.10 -2.95 14.92
N GLU A 28 -5.60 -4.08 15.44
CA GLU A 28 -5.16 -4.19 16.84
C GLU A 28 -3.64 -4.02 17.03
N ARG A 29 -2.85 -4.06 15.95
CA ARG A 29 -1.38 -3.96 15.97
C ARG A 29 -0.87 -3.07 14.83
N ASP A 30 0.27 -2.43 15.07
CA ASP A 30 1.01 -1.61 14.08
C ASP A 30 0.23 -0.46 13.43
N VAL A 31 -0.78 0.07 14.14
CA VAL A 31 -1.61 1.19 13.69
C VAL A 31 -0.85 2.51 13.84
N ILE A 32 -0.40 3.04 12.70
CA ILE A 32 0.14 4.39 12.56
C ILE A 32 -0.69 5.08 11.47
N PRO A 33 -1.80 5.74 11.83
CA PRO A 33 -2.74 6.30 10.84
C PRO A 33 -2.21 7.62 10.26
N SER A 34 -1.23 8.24 10.91
CA SER A 34 -0.60 9.48 10.46
C SER A 34 0.93 9.40 10.61
N PRO A 35 1.63 8.83 9.60
CA PRO A 35 3.09 8.78 9.60
C PRO A 35 3.75 10.16 9.66
N VAL A 36 3.17 11.21 9.05
CA VAL A 36 3.72 12.59 9.08
C VAL A 36 3.94 13.09 10.52
N VAL A 37 3.02 12.81 11.44
CA VAL A 37 3.14 13.23 12.85
C VAL A 37 4.32 12.52 13.53
N ILE A 38 4.51 11.24 13.24
CA ILE A 38 5.62 10.47 13.80
C ILE A 38 6.95 10.93 13.20
N LEU A 39 6.99 11.14 11.88
CA LEU A 39 8.18 11.61 11.18
C LEU A 39 8.59 13.01 11.62
N ALA A 40 7.63 13.92 11.86
CA ALA A 40 7.90 15.23 12.44
C ALA A 40 8.58 15.12 13.81
N ALA A 41 8.05 14.26 14.69
CA ALA A 41 8.64 14.04 16.01
C ALA A 41 10.03 13.39 15.96
N ILE A 42 10.30 12.56 14.95
CA ILE A 42 11.64 11.99 14.70
C ILE A 42 12.58 13.07 14.14
N ALA A 43 12.11 13.88 13.20
CA ALA A 43 12.90 14.93 12.57
C ALA A 43 13.45 15.95 13.58
N GLU A 44 12.66 16.30 14.60
CA GLU A 44 13.07 17.16 15.72
C GLU A 44 14.12 16.53 16.65
N ARG A 45 14.30 15.21 16.59
CA ARG A 45 15.14 14.44 17.53
C ARG A 45 16.33 13.77 16.87
N THR A 46 16.46 13.92 15.55
CA THR A 46 17.51 13.32 14.73
C THR A 46 18.04 14.36 13.75
N SER A 47 19.28 14.19 13.29
CA SER A 47 19.97 15.22 12.50
C SER A 47 20.49 14.75 11.14
N SER A 48 20.61 13.44 10.94
CA SER A 48 21.34 12.85 9.82
C SER A 48 20.62 11.67 9.18
N ILE A 49 19.89 10.86 9.96
CA ILE A 49 19.16 9.71 9.42
C ILE A 49 18.10 10.18 8.42
N ARG A 50 17.99 9.47 7.29
CA ARG A 50 16.95 9.71 6.30
C ARG A 50 15.63 9.17 6.80
N LEU A 51 14.56 9.90 6.55
CA LEU A 51 13.22 9.60 7.00
C LEU A 51 12.39 9.18 5.80
N ALA A 52 11.63 8.10 5.91
CA ALA A 52 10.76 7.68 4.83
C ALA A 52 9.40 7.20 5.31
N THR A 53 8.39 7.33 4.46
CA THR A 53 7.15 6.56 4.63
C THR A 53 7.35 5.16 4.08
N GLY A 54 6.77 4.14 4.72
CA GLY A 54 6.77 2.77 4.17
C GLY A 54 5.75 2.63 3.05
N THR A 55 4.64 3.32 3.22
CA THR A 55 3.67 3.68 2.20
C THR A 55 2.95 4.92 2.72
N THR A 56 2.53 5.78 1.81
CA THR A 56 1.58 6.85 2.05
C THR A 56 0.36 6.49 1.25
N LEU A 57 -0.76 6.33 1.95
CA LEU A 57 -2.03 5.92 1.37
C LEU A 57 -2.66 7.09 0.60
N VAL A 58 -2.00 7.53 -0.46
CA VAL A 58 -2.41 8.67 -1.30
C VAL A 58 -3.74 8.41 -1.98
N ALA A 59 -4.12 7.14 -2.16
CA ALA A 59 -5.45 6.78 -2.61
C ALA A 59 -6.51 7.17 -1.57
N ASN A 60 -6.20 7.10 -0.27
CA ASN A 60 -7.12 7.32 0.85
C ASN A 60 -7.12 8.74 1.42
N ARG A 61 -6.32 9.65 0.86
CA ARG A 61 -6.11 11.01 1.38
C ARG A 61 -6.25 12.06 0.29
N ASP A 62 -6.54 13.28 0.71
CA ASP A 62 -6.44 14.44 -0.18
C ASP A 62 -4.96 14.63 -0.60
N PRO A 63 -4.64 14.57 -1.91
CA PRO A 63 -3.26 14.63 -2.37
C PRO A 63 -2.61 16.00 -2.17
N VAL A 64 -3.39 17.08 -2.09
CA VAL A 64 -2.87 18.43 -1.80
C VAL A 64 -2.44 18.50 -0.35
N LEU A 65 -3.26 18.02 0.59
CA LEU A 65 -2.90 17.98 2.01
C LEU A 65 -1.70 17.08 2.26
N VAL A 66 -1.61 15.94 1.57
CA VAL A 66 -0.40 15.09 1.61
C VAL A 66 0.83 15.88 1.17
N ALA A 67 0.75 16.57 0.03
CA ALA A 67 1.88 17.35 -0.47
C ALA A 67 2.31 18.45 0.51
N GLU A 68 1.34 19.18 1.08
CA GLU A 68 1.59 20.24 2.08
C GLU A 68 2.25 19.68 3.35
N ASP A 69 1.65 18.63 3.93
CA ASP A 69 2.13 17.97 5.15
C ASP A 69 3.59 17.51 5.04
N TYR A 70 3.94 16.83 3.93
CA TYR A 70 5.28 16.31 3.73
C TYR A 70 6.28 17.35 3.23
N ALA A 71 5.83 18.38 2.51
CA ALA A 71 6.70 19.50 2.14
C ALA A 71 7.18 20.28 3.38
N LEU A 72 6.37 20.37 4.44
CA LEU A 72 6.80 20.99 5.71
C LEU A 72 7.91 20.21 6.41
N LEU A 73 8.04 18.90 6.15
CA LEU A 73 9.10 18.03 6.69
C LEU A 73 10.30 17.90 5.75
N SER A 74 10.26 18.52 4.57
CA SER A 74 11.28 18.42 3.54
C SER A 74 12.52 19.26 3.89
N ASP A 75 13.31 18.80 4.86
CA ASP A 75 14.67 19.31 5.12
C ASP A 75 15.73 18.50 4.34
N GLY A 76 15.37 18.03 3.14
CA GLY A 76 16.24 17.20 2.29
C GLY A 76 16.47 15.75 2.78
N ARG A 77 15.95 15.39 3.95
CA ARG A 77 16.09 14.04 4.53
C ARG A 77 14.88 13.13 4.31
N LEU A 78 13.76 13.67 3.83
CA LEU A 78 12.51 12.95 3.66
C LEU A 78 12.42 12.27 2.28
N GLU A 79 12.03 11.00 2.28
CA GLU A 79 11.60 10.27 1.08
C GLU A 79 10.14 9.82 1.22
N LEU A 80 9.28 10.31 0.33
CA LEU A 80 7.87 9.95 0.31
C LEU A 80 7.65 8.75 -0.61
N ILE A 81 7.17 7.65 -0.05
CA ILE A 81 6.74 6.47 -0.80
C ILE A 81 5.21 6.50 -0.89
N ALA A 82 4.67 6.72 -2.09
CA ALA A 82 3.23 6.68 -2.33
C ALA A 82 2.77 5.27 -2.73
N GLY A 83 1.66 4.80 -2.15
CA GLY A 83 1.13 3.46 -2.43
C GLY A 83 -0.31 3.26 -1.95
N GLY A 84 -0.84 2.07 -2.22
CA GLY A 84 -2.14 1.63 -1.71
C GLY A 84 -2.02 0.92 -0.36
N SER A 85 -3.15 0.77 0.32
CA SER A 85 -3.24 -0.06 1.50
C SER A 85 -3.06 -1.54 1.12
N PHE A 86 -2.36 -2.26 1.98
CA PHE A 86 -2.28 -3.72 1.94
C PHE A 86 -3.56 -4.39 2.47
N PHE A 87 -4.28 -3.69 3.34
CA PHE A 87 -5.50 -4.12 4.00
C PHE A 87 -6.75 -3.62 3.26
N PRO A 88 -7.84 -4.42 3.20
CA PRO A 88 -9.08 -4.01 2.55
C PRO A 88 -9.87 -2.93 3.31
N GLU A 89 -9.75 -2.88 4.64
CA GLU A 89 -10.57 -2.05 5.52
C GLU A 89 -10.44 -0.54 5.22
N PRO A 90 -9.24 0.02 4.97
CA PRO A 90 -9.13 1.42 4.56
C PRO A 90 -9.93 1.73 3.30
N TYR A 91 -9.88 0.89 2.27
CA TYR A 91 -10.67 1.11 1.07
C TYR A 91 -12.17 1.13 1.39
N ALA A 92 -12.66 0.16 2.15
CA ALA A 92 -14.07 0.10 2.55
C ALA A 92 -14.52 1.32 3.37
N VAL A 93 -13.74 1.70 4.40
CA VAL A 93 -14.09 2.83 5.29
C VAL A 93 -14.06 4.15 4.54
N PHE A 94 -13.10 4.32 3.63
CA PHE A 94 -13.06 5.52 2.82
C PHE A 94 -14.12 5.47 1.70
N GLY A 95 -14.63 4.32 1.27
CA GLY A 95 -15.64 4.23 0.20
C GLY A 95 -14.98 4.10 -1.17
N GLN A 96 -13.93 3.30 -1.23
CA GLN A 96 -13.11 3.05 -2.41
C GLN A 96 -13.30 1.60 -2.85
N GLU A 97 -13.53 1.44 -4.15
CA GLU A 97 -13.59 0.14 -4.80
C GLU A 97 -12.44 0.09 -5.83
N PRO A 98 -11.23 -0.34 -5.42
CA PRO A 98 -10.15 -0.48 -6.37
C PRO A 98 -10.43 -1.67 -7.30
N ASP A 99 -10.29 -1.47 -8.61
CA ASP A 99 -10.29 -2.54 -9.63
C ASP A 99 -9.02 -3.41 -9.48
N SER A 100 -8.94 -4.15 -8.37
CA SER A 100 -7.78 -4.96 -7.99
C SER A 100 -8.22 -6.15 -7.15
N ALA A 101 -7.40 -7.21 -7.12
CA ALA A 101 -7.56 -8.32 -6.19
C ALA A 101 -6.54 -8.19 -5.04
N PRO A 102 -6.87 -7.53 -3.91
CA PRO A 102 -6.01 -7.61 -2.74
C PRO A 102 -5.87 -9.08 -2.29
N TRP A 103 -4.63 -9.54 -2.09
CA TRP A 103 -4.28 -10.90 -1.68
C TRP A 103 -5.08 -11.40 -0.46
N ALA A 104 -5.41 -10.49 0.48
CA ALA A 104 -6.11 -10.81 1.72
C ALA A 104 -7.51 -11.39 1.45
N GLY A 105 -8.16 -10.98 0.36
CA GLY A 105 -9.45 -11.54 -0.02
C GLY A 105 -9.37 -12.94 -0.65
N ASN A 106 -8.17 -13.54 -0.73
CA ASN A 106 -8.01 -14.96 -1.06
C ASN A 106 -8.04 -15.85 0.19
N LEU A 107 -8.18 -15.26 1.39
CA LEU A 107 -8.14 -15.98 2.66
C LEU A 107 -9.51 -16.04 3.36
N THR A 108 -9.70 -17.08 4.18
CA THR A 108 -10.71 -17.14 5.22
C THR A 108 -10.32 -16.25 6.40
N GLU A 109 -11.25 -16.01 7.32
CA GLU A 109 -11.00 -15.26 8.56
C GLU A 109 -9.89 -15.91 9.42
N ASP A 110 -9.77 -17.24 9.36
CA ASP A 110 -8.72 -18.01 10.05
C ASP A 110 -7.35 -17.98 9.32
N GLY A 111 -7.25 -17.28 8.18
CA GLY A 111 -6.01 -17.12 7.41
C GLY A 111 -5.65 -18.29 6.49
N PHE A 112 -6.58 -19.19 6.18
CA PHE A 112 -6.38 -20.25 5.18
C PHE A 112 -6.85 -19.78 3.80
N PHE A 113 -6.30 -20.32 2.71
CA PHE A 113 -6.84 -20.04 1.37
C PHE A 113 -8.31 -20.42 1.28
N LEU A 114 -9.09 -19.58 0.61
CA LEU A 114 -10.46 -19.89 0.22
C LEU A 114 -10.47 -21.16 -0.66
N PRO A 115 -11.57 -21.93 -0.63
CA PRO A 115 -11.73 -23.07 -1.52
C PRO A 115 -11.52 -22.71 -3.01
N PRO A 116 -10.94 -23.61 -3.83
CA PRO A 116 -10.68 -23.38 -5.25
C PRO A 116 -11.83 -22.74 -6.03
N GLU A 117 -13.07 -23.19 -5.79
CA GLU A 117 -14.26 -22.68 -6.46
C GLU A 117 -14.58 -21.22 -6.10
N ARG A 118 -14.28 -20.79 -4.88
CA ARG A 118 -14.46 -19.40 -4.42
C ARG A 118 -13.38 -18.50 -4.98
N LEU A 119 -12.13 -18.97 -5.02
CA LEU A 119 -11.03 -18.26 -5.68
C LEU A 119 -11.33 -18.06 -7.17
N ARG A 120 -11.81 -19.10 -7.85
CA ARG A 120 -12.17 -19.03 -9.27
C ARG A 120 -13.30 -18.03 -9.53
N LEU A 121 -14.32 -17.99 -8.68
CA LEU A 121 -15.41 -17.00 -8.81
C LEU A 121 -14.88 -15.56 -8.64
N ARG A 122 -14.07 -15.33 -7.61
CA ARG A 122 -13.45 -14.02 -7.32
C ARG A 122 -12.62 -13.51 -8.50
N TYR A 123 -11.77 -14.34 -9.09
CA TYR A 123 -10.95 -13.92 -10.23
C TYR A 123 -11.76 -13.74 -11.52
N ARG A 124 -12.85 -14.49 -11.72
CA ARG A 124 -13.78 -14.27 -12.84
C ARG A 124 -14.51 -12.94 -12.77
N GLU A 125 -14.88 -12.48 -11.57
CA GLU A 125 -15.45 -11.13 -11.38
C GLU A 125 -14.49 -10.01 -11.84
N LEU A 126 -13.19 -10.30 -11.90
CA LEU A 126 -12.13 -9.42 -12.39
C LEU A 126 -11.74 -9.69 -13.85
N GLY A 127 -12.52 -10.50 -14.57
CA GLY A 127 -12.29 -10.82 -15.99
C GLY A 127 -11.23 -11.91 -16.26
N VAL A 128 -10.85 -12.68 -15.23
CA VAL A 128 -9.99 -13.86 -15.42
C VAL A 128 -10.84 -15.08 -15.76
N ASP A 129 -10.92 -15.37 -17.05
CA ASP A 129 -11.58 -16.55 -17.60
C ASP A 129 -10.57 -17.61 -18.05
N ASP A 130 -11.10 -18.78 -18.45
CA ASP A 130 -10.31 -19.89 -18.96
C ASP A 130 -9.53 -19.45 -20.22
N GLY A 131 -8.20 -19.45 -20.15
CA GLY A 131 -7.31 -19.03 -21.24
C GLY A 131 -6.88 -17.57 -21.20
N THR A 132 -7.35 -16.77 -20.24
CA THR A 132 -6.81 -15.42 -20.00
C THR A 132 -5.34 -15.53 -19.58
N GLU A 133 -4.45 -14.81 -20.27
CA GLU A 133 -3.08 -14.61 -19.79
C GLU A 133 -3.09 -13.60 -18.65
N VAL A 134 -2.68 -14.04 -17.45
CA VAL A 134 -2.72 -13.21 -16.25
C VAL A 134 -1.29 -12.88 -15.81
N ALA A 135 -1.05 -11.62 -15.48
CA ALA A 135 0.15 -11.21 -14.77
C ALA A 135 -0.24 -10.60 -13.42
N VAL A 136 0.41 -11.04 -12.34
CA VAL A 136 0.22 -10.48 -11.00
C VAL A 136 1.40 -9.60 -10.59
N TYR A 137 1.11 -8.51 -9.89
CA TYR A 137 2.11 -7.58 -9.37
C TYR A 137 1.62 -6.95 -8.06
N CYS A 138 2.56 -6.39 -7.29
CA CYS A 138 2.24 -5.58 -6.11
C CYS A 138 3.21 -4.38 -6.02
N GLY A 139 3.66 -4.00 -4.82
CA GLY A 139 4.75 -3.04 -4.67
C GLY A 139 6.10 -3.58 -5.14
N SER A 140 6.51 -4.74 -4.60
CA SER A 140 7.87 -5.29 -4.72
C SER A 140 7.93 -6.76 -5.20
N GLY A 141 6.81 -7.31 -5.66
CA GLY A 141 6.71 -8.69 -6.16
C GLY A 141 6.50 -9.76 -5.08
N VAL A 142 6.56 -9.39 -3.79
CA VAL A 142 6.45 -10.36 -2.69
C VAL A 142 5.01 -10.82 -2.49
N THR A 143 4.08 -9.89 -2.26
CA THR A 143 2.68 -10.23 -1.95
C THR A 143 1.93 -10.75 -3.18
N ALA A 144 2.38 -10.40 -4.39
CA ALA A 144 1.86 -10.93 -5.65
C ALA A 144 2.06 -12.46 -5.78
N CYS A 145 3.05 -13.04 -5.10
CA CYS A 145 3.21 -14.50 -5.04
C CYS A 145 1.99 -15.19 -4.40
N HIS A 146 1.29 -14.50 -3.50
CA HIS A 146 0.07 -15.02 -2.87
C HIS A 146 -1.08 -15.13 -3.88
N ASP A 147 -1.23 -14.14 -4.75
CA ASP A 147 -2.19 -14.17 -5.85
C ASP A 147 -1.82 -15.20 -6.90
N LEU A 148 -0.53 -15.36 -7.19
CA LEU A 148 -0.05 -16.43 -8.09
C LEU A 148 -0.47 -17.81 -7.59
N LEU A 149 -0.29 -18.08 -6.30
CA LEU A 149 -0.72 -19.34 -5.70
C LEU A 149 -2.25 -19.49 -5.68
N ALA A 150 -2.99 -18.43 -5.38
CA ALA A 150 -4.45 -18.46 -5.40
C ALA A 150 -5.01 -18.71 -6.81
N LEU A 151 -4.39 -18.16 -7.86
CA LEU A 151 -4.73 -18.41 -9.26
C LEU A 151 -4.46 -19.86 -9.65
N GLU A 152 -3.33 -20.44 -9.23
CA GLU A 152 -3.03 -21.86 -9.43
C GLU A 152 -4.09 -22.75 -8.75
N LEU A 153 -4.44 -22.45 -7.48
CA LEU A 153 -5.50 -23.16 -6.77
C LEU A 153 -6.87 -23.01 -7.44
N ALA A 154 -7.14 -21.87 -8.06
CA ALA A 154 -8.35 -21.61 -8.84
C ALA A 154 -8.38 -22.33 -10.20
N GLY A 155 -7.28 -22.99 -10.60
CA GLY A 155 -7.13 -23.66 -11.89
C GLY A 155 -6.68 -22.74 -13.03
N VAL A 156 -6.21 -21.54 -12.73
CA VAL A 156 -5.67 -20.56 -13.70
C VAL A 156 -4.15 -20.78 -13.80
N GLY A 157 -3.76 -21.88 -14.46
CA GLY A 157 -2.35 -22.33 -14.54
C GLY A 157 -1.45 -21.51 -15.48
N SER A 158 -1.95 -20.42 -16.07
CA SER A 158 -1.22 -19.54 -17.00
C SER A 158 -0.81 -18.20 -16.39
N ALA A 159 -0.93 -18.04 -15.07
CA ALA A 159 -0.55 -16.81 -14.39
C ALA A 159 0.98 -16.64 -14.29
N ALA A 160 1.46 -15.42 -14.52
CA ALA A 160 2.87 -15.04 -14.39
C ALA A 160 3.07 -13.98 -13.30
N LEU A 161 4.19 -14.05 -12.58
CA LEU A 161 4.61 -12.98 -11.69
C LEU A 161 5.37 -11.92 -12.48
N TYR A 162 5.07 -10.64 -12.24
CA TYR A 162 5.95 -9.53 -12.58
C TYR A 162 6.83 -9.16 -11.37
N PRO A 163 8.08 -9.67 -11.26
CA PRO A 163 8.83 -9.63 -10.00
C PRO A 163 9.25 -8.22 -9.60
N GLY A 164 9.57 -7.37 -10.59
CA GLY A 164 9.93 -5.98 -10.36
C GLY A 164 8.76 -5.14 -9.83
N SER A 165 7.52 -5.54 -10.17
CA SER A 165 6.30 -4.95 -9.65
C SER A 165 6.27 -3.42 -9.78
N TRP A 166 5.47 -2.72 -8.96
CA TRP A 166 5.32 -1.27 -9.06
C TRP A 166 6.65 -0.52 -8.88
N SER A 167 7.54 -0.97 -7.98
CA SER A 167 8.84 -0.32 -7.78
C SER A 167 9.69 -0.31 -9.05
N ALA A 168 9.71 -1.40 -9.82
CA ALA A 168 10.42 -1.42 -11.10
C ALA A 168 9.64 -0.74 -12.23
N TRP A 169 8.31 -0.69 -12.17
CA TRP A 169 7.46 0.01 -13.13
C TRP A 169 7.60 1.52 -13.04
N SER A 170 7.43 2.06 -11.83
CA SER A 170 7.46 3.49 -11.53
C SER A 170 8.85 4.14 -11.67
N ALA A 171 9.93 3.34 -11.62
CA ALA A 171 11.29 3.82 -11.83
C ALA A 171 11.58 4.31 -13.27
N ASP A 172 10.76 3.92 -14.26
CA ASP A 172 10.86 4.43 -15.62
C ASP A 172 9.68 5.37 -15.93
N PRO A 173 9.90 6.71 -15.96
CA PRO A 173 8.83 7.67 -16.16
C PRO A 173 8.18 7.61 -17.57
N ARG A 174 8.75 6.83 -18.49
CA ARG A 174 8.18 6.62 -19.84
C ARG A 174 7.09 5.54 -19.85
N ARG A 175 7.01 4.70 -18.81
CA ARG A 175 5.97 3.67 -18.74
C ARG A 175 4.63 4.31 -18.40
N PRO A 176 3.55 3.92 -19.09
CA PRO A 176 2.23 4.47 -18.82
C PRO A 176 1.78 4.09 -17.41
N ALA A 177 1.15 5.03 -16.74
CA ALA A 177 0.44 4.82 -15.49
C ALA A 177 -0.90 5.55 -15.59
N VAL A 178 -1.98 4.83 -15.31
CA VAL A 178 -3.31 5.44 -15.20
C VAL A 178 -3.48 5.87 -13.76
N ARG A 179 -3.79 7.15 -13.56
CA ARG A 179 -4.33 7.62 -12.29
C ARG A 179 -5.85 7.42 -12.37
N GLY A 180 -6.48 6.99 -11.28
CA GLY A 180 -7.94 6.94 -11.22
C GLY A 180 -8.54 8.27 -11.70
N GLU A 181 -9.68 8.21 -12.39
CA GLU A 181 -10.25 9.36 -13.12
C GLU A 181 -10.57 10.57 -12.23
N ARG A 182 -10.58 10.39 -10.90
CA ARG A 182 -10.84 11.45 -9.94
C ARG A 182 -9.85 11.38 -8.77
N PRO A 183 -9.28 12.53 -8.34
CA PRO A 183 -8.62 12.62 -7.06
C PRO A 183 -9.61 12.24 -5.96
N TRP A 184 -9.22 11.34 -5.08
CA TRP A 184 -9.96 11.04 -3.87
C TRP A 184 -9.97 12.25 -2.92
N PRO A 185 -11.06 12.59 -2.20
CA PRO A 185 -12.37 11.91 -2.14
C PRO A 185 -13.39 12.41 -3.18
N HIS A 186 -14.31 11.52 -3.56
CA HIS A 186 -15.50 11.85 -4.33
C HIS A 186 -16.55 12.50 -3.42
N ASP A 187 -17.03 13.68 -3.81
CA ASP A 187 -18.21 14.43 -3.33
C ASP A 187 -18.78 14.04 -1.95
N GLN A 188 -18.36 14.79 -0.91
CA GLN A 188 -18.91 14.74 0.45
C GLN A 188 -20.37 15.29 0.56
N GLU A 189 -21.03 15.59 -0.56
CA GLU A 189 -22.38 16.20 -0.55
C GLU A 189 -23.52 15.18 -0.39
N GLU A 190 -23.34 13.91 -0.75
CA GLU A 190 -24.41 12.90 -0.61
C GLU A 190 -24.54 12.30 0.80
N ALA A 191 -23.57 12.54 1.70
CA ALA A 191 -23.61 12.06 3.09
C ALA A 191 -24.39 12.98 4.05
N ARG A 192 -25.08 14.02 3.54
CA ARG A 192 -25.88 14.98 4.34
C ARG A 192 -27.36 15.06 3.96
N ALA A 193 -27.94 14.01 3.39
CA ALA A 193 -29.39 13.90 3.19
C ALA A 193 -30.05 13.00 4.25
#